data_AF-A0A7W6M5A4-F1
#
_entry.id   AF-A0A7W6M5A4-F1
#
_cell.length_a   1.000
_cell.length_b   1.000
_cell.length_c   1.000
_cell.angle_alpha   90.00
_cell.angle_beta   90.00
_cell.angle_gamma   90.00
#
_symmetry.space_group_name_H-M   'P 1'
#
loop_
_entity.id
_entity.type
_entity.pdbx_description
1 polymer ?
#
loop_
_entity_poly.entity_id
_entity_poly.type
_entity_poly.pdbx_seq_one_letter_code
_entity_poly.pdbx_strand_id
1 'polypeptide(L)'
;MIEDALKTDARLIGMVQPNAIPGREGSGLHTIGCAGRITQFSETEDGRYMITLGGVSRFRVVKEVEGFSPYRKCDVSWDGFERDLGDEEGDDGFHRKPFLDLLGRYFETRGLSADWSTLKEADDELLINSLSMMLDLDPEDKQALLEAPSLETRRETLVTLIEYAMRGGQDEGMMQ
;
A
#
# COMPACT_ATOMS: atom_id res chain seq x y z
N MET A 1 -12.55 -15.01 10.26
CA MET A 1 -12.44 -13.91 9.28
C MET A 1 -12.41 -14.42 7.84
N ILE A 2 -11.38 -15.16 7.41
CA ILE A 2 -11.25 -15.63 6.01
C ILE A 2 -12.46 -16.45 5.57
N GLU A 3 -12.87 -17.45 6.36
CA GLU A 3 -14.06 -18.26 6.06
C GLU A 3 -15.34 -17.42 5.92
N ASP A 4 -15.49 -16.36 6.72
CA ASP A 4 -16.67 -15.50 6.65
C ASP A 4 -16.65 -14.64 5.39
N ALA A 5 -15.47 -14.17 4.96
CA ALA A 5 -15.31 -13.49 3.68
C ALA A 5 -15.64 -14.44 2.50
N LEU A 6 -15.17 -15.69 2.56
CA LEU A 6 -15.41 -16.70 1.51
C LEU A 6 -16.89 -17.10 1.37
N LYS A 7 -17.71 -16.95 2.41
CA LYS A 7 -19.17 -17.17 2.38
C LYS A 7 -19.93 -16.07 1.64
N THR A 8 -19.28 -14.95 1.33
CA THR A 8 -19.88 -13.84 0.55
C THR A 8 -19.51 -13.97 -0.93
N ASP A 9 -20.38 -13.47 -1.83
CA ASP A 9 -20.08 -13.44 -3.26
C ASP A 9 -18.90 -12.51 -3.61
N ALA A 10 -18.76 -11.43 -2.83
CA ALA A 10 -17.73 -10.43 -3.04
C ALA A 10 -16.33 -10.91 -2.63
N ARG A 11 -16.22 -11.72 -1.57
CA ARG A 11 -14.96 -12.25 -1.01
C ARG A 11 -13.95 -11.16 -0.64
N LEU A 12 -14.43 -10.04 -0.12
CA LEU A 12 -13.62 -8.89 0.23
C LEU A 12 -13.13 -8.96 1.69
N ILE A 13 -11.90 -8.50 1.89
CA ILE A 13 -11.29 -8.23 3.20
C ILE A 13 -10.74 -6.80 3.17
N GLY A 14 -11.00 -6.02 4.21
CA GLY A 14 -10.37 -4.71 4.37
C GLY A 14 -8.99 -4.85 5.01
N MET A 15 -7.97 -4.27 4.38
CA MET A 15 -6.63 -4.11 4.95
C MET A 15 -6.46 -2.67 5.40
N VAL A 16 -6.18 -2.47 6.68
CA VAL A 16 -5.95 -1.15 7.26
C VAL A 16 -4.70 -1.21 8.12
N GLN A 17 -3.82 -0.23 7.94
CA GLN A 17 -2.57 -0.17 8.69
C GLN A 17 -2.84 0.26 10.14
N PRO A 18 -2.17 -0.39 11.12
CA PRO A 18 -2.23 0.06 12.50
C PRO A 18 -1.72 1.49 12.65
N ASN A 19 -2.44 2.32 13.40
CA ASN A 19 -2.05 3.66 13.79
C ASN A 19 -1.90 3.70 15.32
N ALA A 20 -0.66 3.63 15.80
CA ALA A 20 -0.36 3.65 17.22
C ALA A 20 -0.42 5.09 17.75
N ILE A 21 -1.42 5.37 18.58
CA ILE A 21 -1.56 6.68 19.24
C ILE A 21 -1.15 6.51 20.71
N PRO A 22 -0.15 7.27 21.20
CA PRO A 22 0.25 7.23 22.60
C PRO A 22 -0.94 7.48 23.54
N GLY A 23 -1.15 6.57 24.50
CA GLY A 23 -2.23 6.67 25.50
C GLY A 23 -3.55 6.01 25.10
N ARG A 24 -3.66 5.41 23.91
CA ARG A 24 -4.80 4.54 23.53
C ARG A 24 -4.45 3.08 23.80
N GLU A 25 -5.35 2.32 24.41
CA GLU A 25 -5.19 0.86 24.50
C GLU A 25 -5.37 0.22 23.11
N GLY A 26 -4.38 -0.56 22.69
CA GLY A 26 -4.32 -1.19 21.37
C GLY A 26 -3.83 -0.25 20.26
N SER A 27 -3.54 -0.82 19.09
CA SER A 27 -3.29 -0.02 17.89
C SER A 27 -4.62 0.51 17.36
N GLY A 28 -4.73 1.83 17.22
CA GLY A 28 -5.76 2.42 16.40
C GLY A 28 -5.62 1.95 14.95
N LEU A 29 -6.55 2.37 14.09
CA LEU A 29 -6.47 2.13 12.66
C LEU A 29 -6.27 3.47 11.96
N HIS A 30 -5.48 3.47 10.90
CA HIS A 30 -5.50 4.56 9.94
C HIS A 30 -6.91 4.71 9.33
N THR A 31 -7.24 5.91 8.90
CA THR A 31 -8.61 6.22 8.45
C THR A 31 -8.88 5.68 7.06
N ILE A 32 -7.85 5.50 6.24
CA ILE A 32 -7.94 4.97 4.88
C ILE A 32 -7.29 3.58 4.84
N GLY A 33 -8.00 2.61 4.27
CA GLY A 33 -7.51 1.28 3.98
C GLY A 33 -7.78 0.88 2.54
N CYS A 34 -7.40 -0.34 2.18
CA CYS A 34 -7.65 -0.92 0.86
C CYS A 34 -8.40 -2.24 0.99
N ALA A 35 -9.47 -2.41 0.21
CA ALA A 35 -10.18 -3.66 0.12
C ALA A 35 -9.46 -4.60 -0.85
N GLY A 36 -9.12 -5.78 -0.37
CA GLY A 36 -8.58 -6.87 -1.17
C GLY A 36 -9.63 -7.96 -1.39
N ARG A 37 -9.77 -8.43 -2.64
CA ARG A 37 -10.56 -9.60 -2.98
C ARG A 37 -9.71 -10.86 -2.89
N ILE A 38 -10.20 -11.88 -2.21
CA ILE A 38 -9.55 -13.19 -2.18
C ILE A 38 -9.65 -13.83 -3.56
N THR A 39 -8.53 -13.91 -4.27
CA THR A 39 -8.43 -14.55 -5.59
C THR A 39 -7.94 -16.00 -5.49
N GLN A 40 -7.15 -16.31 -4.46
CA GLN A 40 -6.67 -17.65 -4.16
C GLN A 40 -6.58 -17.85 -2.65
N PHE A 41 -6.81 -19.08 -2.19
CA PHE A 41 -6.50 -19.49 -0.83
C PHE A 41 -6.09 -20.97 -0.80
N SER A 42 -5.24 -21.32 0.15
CA SER A 42 -4.89 -22.71 0.47
C SER A 42 -4.65 -22.86 1.97
N GLU A 43 -5.06 -23.99 2.53
CA GLU A 43 -4.73 -24.37 3.90
C GLU A 43 -3.38 -25.09 3.92
N THR A 44 -2.50 -24.68 4.83
CA THR A 44 -1.20 -25.31 5.05
C THR A 44 -1.31 -26.41 6.10
N GLU A 45 -0.36 -27.35 6.11
CA GLU A 45 -0.36 -28.50 7.03
C GLU A 45 -0.36 -28.11 8.52
N ASP A 46 0.12 -26.90 8.84
CA ASP A 46 0.13 -26.32 10.19
C ASP A 46 -1.13 -25.52 10.54
N GLY A 47 -2.18 -25.61 9.71
CA GLY A 47 -3.48 -24.98 9.95
C GLY A 47 -3.53 -23.47 9.69
N ARG A 48 -2.58 -22.92 8.93
CA ARG A 48 -2.63 -21.52 8.46
C ARG A 48 -3.31 -21.43 7.10
N TYR A 49 -3.82 -20.24 6.81
CA TYR A 49 -4.26 -19.89 5.46
C TYR A 49 -3.17 -19.11 4.75
N MET A 50 -2.79 -19.58 3.56
CA MET A 50 -2.10 -18.75 2.57
C MET A 50 -3.17 -18.18 1.64
N ILE A 51 -3.23 -16.85 1.50
CA ILE A 51 -4.21 -16.18 0.64
C ILE A 51 -3.51 -15.23 -0.33
N THR A 52 -4.09 -15.09 -1.52
CA THR A 52 -3.74 -14.04 -2.48
C THR A 52 -4.89 -13.04 -2.53
N LEU A 53 -4.56 -11.78 -2.33
CA LEU A 53 -5.51 -10.67 -2.44
C LEU A 53 -5.22 -9.85 -3.70
N GLY A 54 -6.24 -9.62 -4.51
CA GLY A 54 -6.22 -8.57 -5.53
C GLY A 54 -6.78 -7.28 -4.93
N GLY A 55 -6.01 -6.19 -4.96
CA GLY A 55 -6.50 -4.87 -4.56
C GLY A 55 -7.70 -4.48 -5.41
N VAL A 56 -8.76 -3.95 -4.78
CA VAL A 56 -10.00 -3.56 -5.45
C VAL A 56 -10.17 -2.06 -5.42
N SER A 57 -10.20 -1.47 -4.23
CA SER A 57 -10.41 -0.03 -4.06
C SER A 57 -10.11 0.37 -2.63
N ARG A 58 -9.71 1.61 -2.44
CA ARG A 58 -9.55 2.24 -1.14
C ARG A 58 -10.90 2.55 -0.53
N PHE A 59 -10.93 2.57 0.80
CA PHE A 59 -12.10 2.94 1.55
C PHE A 59 -11.70 3.75 2.78
N ARG A 60 -12.69 4.46 3.32
CA ARG A 60 -12.58 5.18 4.58
C ARG A 60 -13.26 4.38 5.70
N VAL A 61 -12.54 4.13 6.80
CA VAL A 61 -13.13 3.59 8.03
C VAL A 61 -14.04 4.66 8.64
N VAL A 62 -15.33 4.35 8.78
CA VAL A 62 -16.32 5.24 9.42
C VAL A 62 -16.38 4.98 10.91
N LYS A 63 -16.45 3.70 11.30
CA LYS A 63 -16.38 3.27 12.71
C LYS A 63 -16.06 1.78 12.81
N GLU A 64 -15.42 1.41 13.91
CA GLU A 64 -15.30 0.02 14.32
C GLU A 64 -16.65 -0.45 14.89
N VAL A 65 -17.08 -1.66 14.50
CA VAL A 65 -18.32 -2.29 14.95
C VAL A 65 -18.00 -3.18 16.14
N GLU A 66 -18.54 -2.82 17.30
CA GLU A 66 -18.44 -3.64 18.51
C GLU A 66 -19.24 -4.95 18.37
N GLY A 67 -18.70 -6.04 18.89
CA GLY A 67 -19.38 -7.32 18.85
C GLY A 67 -18.51 -8.48 19.34
N PHE A 68 -19.04 -9.69 19.20
CA PHE A 68 -18.40 -10.93 19.67
C PHE A 68 -17.52 -11.60 18.61
N SER A 69 -17.35 -10.98 17.44
CA SER A 69 -16.47 -11.55 16.41
C SER A 69 -15.02 -11.55 16.90
N PRO A 70 -14.26 -12.64 16.67
CA PRO A 70 -12.86 -12.73 17.11
C PRO A 70 -11.91 -11.90 16.24
N TYR A 71 -12.44 -10.98 15.44
CA TYR A 71 -11.72 -10.12 14.50
C TYR A 71 -12.46 -8.79 14.38
N ARG A 72 -11.73 -7.72 14.03
CA ARG A 72 -12.30 -6.38 13.87
C ARG A 72 -13.25 -6.33 12.68
N LYS A 73 -14.37 -5.62 12.85
CA LYS A 73 -15.30 -5.28 11.77
C LYS A 73 -15.46 -3.77 11.75
N CYS A 74 -15.57 -3.19 10.57
CA CYS A 74 -15.73 -1.75 10.40
C CYS A 74 -16.88 -1.48 9.43
N ASP A 75 -17.63 -0.42 9.71
CA ASP A 75 -18.43 0.24 8.68
C ASP A 75 -17.48 1.14 7.88
N VAL A 76 -17.59 1.10 6.55
CA VAL A 76 -16.69 1.81 5.64
C VAL A 76 -17.47 2.62 4.61
N SER A 77 -16.87 3.69 4.10
CA SER A 77 -17.37 4.47 2.96
C SER A 77 -16.37 4.41 1.80
N TRP A 78 -16.89 4.37 0.58
CA TRP A 78 -16.13 4.40 -0.66
C TRP A 78 -16.12 5.80 -1.29
N ASP A 79 -16.79 6.77 -0.65
CA ASP A 79 -16.94 8.12 -1.18
C ASP A 79 -15.56 8.78 -1.33
N GLY A 80 -15.28 9.33 -2.51
CA GLY A 80 -14.00 9.93 -2.87
C GLY A 80 -12.95 8.93 -3.40
N PHE A 81 -13.30 7.65 -3.55
CA PHE A 81 -12.45 6.61 -4.15
C PHE A 81 -13.06 6.01 -5.43
N GLU A 82 -13.97 6.73 -6.09
CA GLU A 82 -14.66 6.29 -7.30
C GLU A 82 -13.68 5.98 -8.45
N ARG A 83 -12.55 6.69 -8.46
CA ARG A 83 -11.48 6.53 -9.46
C ARG A 83 -10.76 5.19 -9.34
N ASP A 84 -10.76 4.55 -8.18
CA ASP A 84 -10.06 3.27 -7.97
C ASP A 84 -10.69 2.12 -8.77
N LEU A 85 -11.93 2.28 -9.24
CA LEU A 85 -12.63 1.34 -10.13
C LEU A 85 -12.63 1.81 -11.61
N GLY A 86 -11.97 2.92 -11.90
CA GLY A 86 -11.91 3.52 -13.23
C GLY A 86 -10.80 2.93 -14.12
N ASP A 87 -10.64 3.53 -15.29
CA ASP A 87 -9.50 3.26 -16.17
C ASP A 87 -8.19 3.74 -15.53
N GLU A 88 -7.06 3.28 -16.05
CA GLU A 88 -5.72 3.68 -15.60
C GLU A 88 -5.58 5.21 -15.52
N GLU A 89 -5.00 5.68 -14.43
CA GLU A 89 -4.75 7.10 -14.22
C GLU A 89 -3.55 7.55 -15.04
N GLY A 90 -3.72 8.65 -15.79
CA GLY A 90 -2.63 9.36 -16.41
C GLY A 90 -1.95 10.35 -15.46
N ASP A 91 -0.67 10.57 -15.66
CA ASP A 91 0.11 11.67 -15.09
C ASP A 91 0.85 12.41 -16.22
N ASP A 92 0.20 13.42 -16.79
CA ASP A 92 0.75 14.21 -17.90
C ASP A 92 2.07 14.91 -17.53
N GLY A 93 2.32 15.12 -16.23
CA GLY A 93 3.54 15.72 -15.70
C GLY A 93 4.69 14.72 -15.50
N PHE A 94 4.47 13.43 -15.78
CA PHE A 94 5.45 12.41 -15.46
C PHE A 94 6.64 12.39 -16.43
N HIS A 95 7.76 12.91 -15.95
CA HIS A 95 9.04 12.81 -16.64
C HIS A 95 9.73 11.48 -16.33
N ARG A 96 9.30 10.42 -17.05
CA ARG A 96 9.74 9.03 -16.81
C ARG A 96 11.25 8.83 -16.84
N LYS A 97 11.96 9.43 -17.79
CA LYS A 97 13.42 9.26 -17.91
C LYS A 97 14.18 9.79 -16.68
N PRO A 98 14.02 11.07 -16.28
CA PRO A 98 14.62 11.57 -15.03
C PRO A 98 14.25 10.75 -13.79
N PHE A 99 13.01 10.25 -13.72
CA PHE A 99 12.57 9.40 -12.62
C PHE A 99 13.32 8.07 -12.57
N LEU A 100 13.46 7.38 -13.71
CA LEU A 100 14.24 6.13 -13.79
C LEU A 100 15.73 6.36 -13.49
N ASP A 101 16.29 7.50 -13.88
CA ASP A 101 17.68 7.88 -13.56
C ASP A 101 17.86 8.13 -12.03
N LEU A 102 16.85 8.71 -11.36
CA LEU A 102 16.83 8.82 -9.90
C LEU A 102 16.74 7.45 -9.23
N LEU A 103 15.81 6.61 -9.69
CA LEU A 103 15.63 5.26 -9.17
C LEU A 103 16.89 4.40 -9.33
N GLY A 104 17.61 4.56 -10.45
CA GLY A 104 18.88 3.86 -10.71
C GLY A 104 19.91 4.16 -9.63
N ARG A 105 20.12 5.44 -9.34
CA ARG A 105 21.04 5.87 -8.29
C ARG A 105 20.60 5.39 -6.90
N TYR A 106 19.28 5.37 -6.64
CA TYR A 106 18.75 4.84 -5.39
C TYR A 106 19.05 3.35 -5.20
N PHE A 107 18.79 2.52 -6.23
CA PHE A 107 19.09 1.09 -6.17
C PHE A 107 20.58 0.80 -6.04
N GLU A 108 21.44 1.54 -6.75
CA GLU A 108 22.89 1.44 -6.59
C GLU A 108 23.33 1.77 -5.15
N THR A 109 22.77 2.83 -4.56
CA THR A 109 23.10 3.25 -3.18
C THR A 109 22.65 2.21 -2.15
N ARG A 110 21.53 1.52 -2.39
CA ARG A 110 20.96 0.51 -1.49
C ARG A 110 21.44 -0.92 -1.80
N GLY A 111 22.27 -1.12 -2.82
CA GLY A 111 22.71 -2.44 -3.26
C GLY A 111 21.56 -3.34 -3.76
N LEU A 112 20.47 -2.74 -4.23
CA LEU A 112 19.30 -3.45 -4.72
C LEU A 112 19.50 -3.87 -6.18
N SER A 113 19.15 -5.11 -6.49
CA SER A 113 19.01 -5.58 -7.86
C SER A 113 17.57 -5.41 -8.33
N ALA A 114 17.39 -4.89 -9.53
CA ALA A 114 16.08 -4.73 -10.13
C ALA A 114 16.08 -5.21 -11.57
N ASP A 115 14.94 -5.75 -12.00
CA ASP A 115 14.70 -6.03 -13.40
C ASP A 115 14.34 -4.73 -14.13
N TRP A 116 15.38 -4.04 -14.60
CA TRP A 116 15.27 -2.81 -15.36
C TRP A 116 14.50 -2.96 -16.66
N SER A 117 14.42 -4.16 -17.23
CA SER A 117 13.65 -4.38 -18.46
C SER A 117 12.16 -4.29 -18.17
N THR A 118 11.70 -5.04 -17.16
CA THR A 118 10.33 -5.00 -16.67
C THR A 118 9.93 -3.59 -16.21
N LEU A 119 10.77 -2.89 -15.44
CA LEU A 119 10.45 -1.52 -14.99
C LEU A 119 10.31 -0.52 -16.14
N LYS A 120 11.05 -0.69 -17.24
CA LYS A 120 10.99 0.22 -18.39
C LYS A 120 9.76 -0.01 -19.25
N GLU A 121 9.28 -1.24 -19.33
CA GLU A 121 8.11 -1.64 -20.12
C GLU A 121 6.78 -1.42 -19.38
N ALA A 122 6.79 -1.38 -18.04
CA ALA A 122 5.58 -1.16 -17.25
C ALA A 122 4.95 0.22 -17.49
N ASP A 123 3.64 0.27 -17.63
CA ASP A 123 2.89 1.53 -17.67
C ASP A 123 3.11 2.37 -16.41
N ASP A 124 2.91 3.68 -16.52
CA ASP A 124 3.30 4.64 -15.50
C ASP A 124 2.63 4.37 -14.14
N GLU A 125 1.33 4.11 -14.13
CA GLU A 125 0.61 3.76 -12.90
C GLU A 125 1.15 2.47 -12.27
N LEU A 126 1.31 1.42 -13.08
CA LEU A 126 1.83 0.13 -12.63
C LEU A 126 3.23 0.26 -12.05
N LEU A 127 4.09 1.06 -12.67
CA LEU A 127 5.44 1.35 -12.20
C LEU A 127 5.40 1.99 -10.81
N ILE A 128 4.61 3.06 -10.62
CA ILE A 128 4.51 3.78 -9.35
C ILE A 128 3.93 2.87 -8.25
N ASN A 129 2.88 2.10 -8.57
CA ASN A 129 2.27 1.17 -7.61
C ASN A 129 3.24 0.07 -7.20
N SER A 130 3.95 -0.52 -8.17
CA SER A 130 4.92 -1.59 -7.92
C SER A 130 6.09 -1.11 -7.06
N LEU A 131 6.61 0.09 -7.34
CA LEU A 131 7.69 0.68 -6.54
C LEU A 131 7.23 0.96 -5.11
N SER A 132 6.01 1.48 -4.91
CA SER A 132 5.43 1.71 -3.58
C SER A 132 5.39 0.43 -2.72
N MET A 133 5.23 -0.74 -3.37
CA MET A 133 5.23 -2.04 -2.70
C MET A 133 6.63 -2.64 -2.51
N MET A 134 7.51 -2.53 -3.52
CA MET A 134 8.84 -3.15 -3.52
C MET A 134 9.87 -2.41 -2.67
N LEU A 135 9.73 -1.09 -2.55
CA LEU A 135 10.65 -0.29 -1.75
C LEU A 135 10.45 -0.59 -0.26
N ASP A 136 11.57 -0.65 0.46
CA ASP A 136 11.61 -0.79 1.92
C ASP A 136 11.31 0.57 2.57
N LEU A 137 10.06 1.00 2.41
CA LEU A 137 9.51 2.21 2.99
C LEU A 137 8.88 1.90 4.34
N ASP A 138 9.02 2.84 5.27
CA ASP A 138 8.42 2.72 6.59
C ASP A 138 6.88 2.68 6.50
N PRO A 139 6.21 2.12 7.51
CA PRO A 139 4.77 2.05 7.60
C PRO A 139 4.04 3.35 7.22
N GLU A 140 4.46 4.48 7.77
CA GLU A 140 3.81 5.78 7.55
C GLU A 140 4.01 6.31 6.12
N ASP A 141 5.16 6.05 5.50
CA ASP A 141 5.42 6.41 4.11
C ASP A 141 4.53 5.62 3.15
N LYS A 142 4.32 4.32 3.43
CA LYS A 142 3.39 3.49 2.67
C LYS A 142 1.94 3.95 2.84
N GLN A 143 1.57 4.38 4.05
CA GLN A 143 0.26 4.98 4.28
C GLN A 143 0.10 6.27 3.47
N ALA A 144 1.11 7.16 3.45
CA ALA A 144 1.06 8.39 2.66
C ALA A 144 0.88 8.12 1.16
N LEU A 145 1.55 7.10 0.61
CA LEU A 145 1.38 6.68 -0.78
C LEU A 145 -0.02 6.11 -1.07
N LEU A 146 -0.60 5.37 -0.13
CA LEU A 146 -1.97 4.86 -0.24
C LEU A 146 -3.01 6.00 -0.22
N GLU A 147 -2.79 7.00 0.63
CA GLU A 147 -3.69 8.15 0.81
C GLU A 147 -3.57 9.23 -0.28
N ALA A 148 -2.54 9.15 -1.14
CA ALA A 148 -2.35 10.10 -2.23
C ALA A 148 -3.59 10.13 -3.18
N PRO A 149 -4.19 11.31 -3.43
CA PRO A 149 -5.47 11.44 -4.12
C PRO A 149 -5.42 11.17 -5.63
N SER A 150 -4.23 11.18 -6.23
CA SER A 150 -4.00 10.93 -7.65
C SER A 150 -2.64 10.27 -7.88
N LEU A 151 -2.46 9.69 -9.06
CA LEU A 151 -1.16 9.17 -9.51
C LEU A 151 -0.05 10.22 -9.44
N GLU A 152 -0.33 11.47 -9.85
CA GLU A 152 0.63 12.58 -9.79
C GLU A 152 1.13 12.82 -8.36
N THR A 153 0.22 12.98 -7.40
CA THR A 153 0.59 13.19 -6.00
C THR A 153 1.32 11.98 -5.41
N ARG A 154 0.94 10.76 -5.83
CA ARG A 154 1.63 9.52 -5.42
C ARG A 154 3.05 9.48 -5.95
N ARG A 155 3.26 9.82 -7.24
CA ARG A 155 4.59 9.93 -7.87
C ARG A 155 5.45 10.96 -7.13
N GLU A 156 4.92 12.15 -6.85
CA GLU A 156 5.69 13.21 -6.17
C GLU A 156 6.10 12.82 -4.76
N THR A 157 5.19 12.19 -4.02
CA THR A 157 5.49 11.61 -2.71
C THR A 157 6.61 10.58 -2.84
N LEU A 158 6.50 9.63 -3.78
CA LEU A 158 7.51 8.59 -4.01
C LEU A 158 8.88 9.18 -4.35
N VAL A 159 8.94 10.17 -5.24
CA VAL A 159 10.17 10.89 -5.59
C VAL A 159 10.79 11.53 -4.35
N THR A 160 9.98 12.22 -3.54
CA THR A 160 10.44 12.88 -2.32
C THR A 160 11.03 11.88 -1.32
N LEU A 161 10.39 10.73 -1.14
CA LEU A 161 10.87 9.66 -0.27
C LEU A 161 12.20 9.07 -0.76
N ILE A 162 12.32 8.82 -2.07
CA ILE A 162 13.57 8.34 -2.67
C ILE A 162 14.70 9.35 -2.46
N GLU A 163 14.44 10.64 -2.74
CA GLU A 163 15.45 11.69 -2.54
C GLU A 163 15.87 11.83 -1.08
N TYR A 164 14.91 11.77 -0.15
CA TYR A 164 15.18 11.82 1.29
C TYR A 164 16.08 10.65 1.73
N ALA A 165 15.74 9.43 1.29
CA ALA A 165 16.51 8.23 1.57
C ALA A 165 17.93 8.30 0.98
N MET A 166 18.13 8.93 -0.18
CA MET A 166 19.45 9.12 -0.79
C MET A 166 20.32 10.17 -0.09
N ARG A 167 19.72 11.15 0.59
CA ARG A 167 20.44 12.21 1.32
C ARG A 167 20.93 11.76 2.70
N GLY A 168 20.73 10.48 3.06
CA GLY A 168 21.11 9.93 4.37
C GLY A 168 20.00 10.00 5.42
N GLY A 169 18.74 10.14 5.02
CA GLY A 169 17.58 10.27 5.92
C GLY A 169 17.23 9.04 6.79
N GLN A 170 18.15 8.07 6.97
CA GLN A 170 18.02 6.93 7.87
C GLN A 170 19.26 6.79 8.76
N ASP A 171 19.73 7.90 9.35
CA ASP A 171 20.78 7.92 10.37
C ASP A 171 20.19 8.03 11.81
N GLU A 172 18.96 7.57 12.04
CA GLU A 172 18.33 7.51 13.37
C GLU A 172 18.14 6.06 13.87
N GLY A 173 19.22 5.26 13.82
CA GLY A 173 19.23 3.90 14.36
C GLY A 173 20.53 3.42 15.00
N MET A 174 21.59 4.24 15.02
CA MET A 174 22.81 3.98 15.79
C MET A 174 23.33 5.25 16.45
N MET A 175 22.68 5.69 17.53
CA MET A 175 23.35 6.48 18.56
C MET A 175 23.04 5.92 19.95
N GLN A 176 24.08 5.26 20.48
CA GLN A 176 24.38 4.86 21.86
C GLN A 176 23.67 3.66 22.46
#